data_AF-A0A135I2R3-F1
#
_entry.id   AF-A0A135I2R3-F1
#
_cell.length_a   1.000
_cell.length_b   1.000
_cell.length_c   1.000
_cell.angle_alpha   90.00
_cell.angle_beta   90.00
_cell.angle_gamma   90.00
#
_symmetry.space_group_name_H-M   'P 1'
#
loop_
_entity.id
_entity.type
_entity.pdbx_description
1 polymer ?
#
loop_
_entity_poly.entity_id
_entity_poly.type
_entity_poly.pdbx_seq_one_letter_code
_entity_poly.pdbx_strand_id
1 'polypeptide(L)'
;MGHPFGSVDYAKEELIAETATLFMCLDEGLETFHAHAKYLEGWASHFSDKKHALLSVCKQAKEAQQFICDKVEAHKRLLAQNPAYQAPTHCDVIVDLNNKFNHELHLTIEKEAINYASLIPLKHQQLLGFDYLGEDGITVYTDKHQRNIYGVAATILEQSTAHFEKMQQIHNVLHCKDKDDEPCFQTKRLTIKP
;
A
#
# COMPACT_ATOMS: atom_id res chain seq x y z
N MET A 1 -23.14 15.49 13.12
CA MET A 1 -23.40 15.31 14.56
C MET A 1 -22.31 14.39 15.08
N GLY A 2 -21.46 14.86 16.00
CA GLY A 2 -20.43 14.01 16.61
C GLY A 2 -20.94 13.50 17.96
N HIS A 3 -20.82 12.20 18.22
CA HIS A 3 -21.04 11.65 19.55
C HIS A 3 -19.76 11.90 20.35
N PRO A 4 -19.80 12.76 21.40
CA PRO A 4 -18.60 13.07 22.15
C PRO A 4 -18.06 11.82 22.84
N PHE A 5 -16.74 11.76 22.98
CA PHE A 5 -16.06 10.71 23.73
C PHE A 5 -16.66 10.59 25.14
N GLY A 6 -16.98 9.36 25.56
CA GLY A 6 -17.64 9.08 26.84
C GLY A 6 -19.17 9.30 26.85
N SER A 7 -19.81 9.50 25.70
CA SER A 7 -21.27 9.41 25.60
C SER A 7 -21.74 7.96 25.50
N VAL A 8 -23.01 7.72 25.86
CA VAL A 8 -23.65 6.39 25.73
C VAL A 8 -23.61 5.90 24.28
N ASP A 9 -23.91 6.78 23.34
CA ASP A 9 -23.90 6.45 21.90
C ASP A 9 -22.49 6.11 21.43
N TYR A 10 -21.48 6.89 21.83
CA TYR A 10 -20.08 6.59 21.54
C TYR A 10 -19.67 5.22 22.09
N ALA A 11 -19.97 4.95 23.37
CA ALA A 11 -19.70 3.66 23.99
C ALA A 11 -20.40 2.51 23.27
N LYS A 12 -21.61 2.74 22.74
CA LYS A 12 -22.37 1.76 21.97
C LYS A 12 -21.69 1.44 20.64
N GLU A 13 -21.29 2.47 19.89
CA GLU A 13 -20.60 2.30 18.61
C GLU A 13 -19.26 1.58 18.76
N GLU A 14 -18.45 1.94 19.76
CA GLU A 14 -17.18 1.26 20.05
C GLU A 14 -17.38 -0.21 20.42
N LEU A 15 -18.40 -0.52 21.24
CA LEU A 15 -18.75 -1.90 21.56
C LEU A 15 -19.21 -2.69 20.33
N ILE A 16 -19.97 -2.07 19.43
CA ILE A 16 -20.39 -2.70 18.16
C ILE A 16 -19.16 -2.99 17.29
N ALA A 17 -18.25 -2.01 17.13
CA ALA A 17 -17.06 -2.14 16.30
C ALA A 17 -16.10 -3.24 16.82
N GLU A 18 -15.82 -3.24 18.13
CA GLU A 18 -14.97 -4.27 18.75
C GLU A 18 -15.62 -5.66 18.70
N THR A 19 -16.93 -5.76 18.96
CA THR A 19 -17.64 -7.05 18.90
C THR A 19 -17.71 -7.59 17.46
N ALA A 20 -17.90 -6.72 16.45
CA ALA A 20 -17.87 -7.12 15.05
C ALA A 20 -16.47 -7.63 14.66
N THR A 21 -15.42 -6.93 15.11
CA THR A 21 -14.03 -7.33 14.88
C THR A 21 -13.72 -8.69 15.52
N LEU A 22 -14.16 -8.90 16.77
CA LEU A 22 -14.10 -10.20 17.45
C LEU A 22 -14.75 -11.31 16.61
N PHE A 23 -15.97 -11.10 16.10
CA PHE A 23 -16.64 -12.11 15.27
C PHE A 23 -15.88 -12.40 13.97
N MET A 24 -15.34 -11.38 13.29
CA MET A 24 -14.53 -11.57 12.09
C MET A 24 -13.24 -12.35 12.39
N CYS A 25 -12.54 -12.04 13.48
CA CYS A 25 -11.36 -12.78 13.89
C CYS A 25 -11.68 -14.25 14.16
N LEU A 26 -12.77 -14.55 14.88
CA LEU A 26 -13.17 -15.92 15.17
C LEU A 26 -13.51 -16.71 13.90
N ASP A 27 -14.24 -16.12 12.95
CA ASP A 27 -14.60 -16.79 11.70
C ASP A 27 -13.37 -17.09 10.82
N GLU A 28 -12.33 -16.26 10.88
CA GLU A 28 -11.06 -16.44 10.15
C GLU A 28 -10.00 -17.22 10.95
N GLY A 29 -10.33 -17.70 12.16
CA GLY A 29 -9.38 -18.42 13.02
C GLY A 29 -8.22 -17.56 13.55
N LEU A 30 -8.40 -16.24 13.60
CA LEU A 30 -7.44 -15.27 14.12
C LEU A 30 -7.64 -15.05 15.61
N GLU A 31 -6.54 -14.79 16.32
CA GLU A 31 -6.59 -14.35 17.71
C GLU A 31 -7.15 -12.93 17.83
N THR A 32 -7.94 -12.70 18.87
CA THR A 32 -8.57 -11.41 19.13
C THR A 32 -7.64 -10.53 19.94
N PHE A 33 -7.50 -9.26 19.54
CA PHE A 33 -6.61 -8.35 20.23
C PHE A 33 -7.13 -8.00 21.63
N HIS A 34 -6.27 -8.15 22.65
CA HIS A 34 -6.56 -7.71 24.02
C HIS A 34 -6.46 -6.19 24.21
N ALA A 35 -6.12 -5.44 23.15
CA ALA A 35 -5.76 -4.02 23.24
C ALA A 35 -6.88 -3.15 23.85
N HIS A 36 -8.14 -3.51 23.61
CA HIS A 36 -9.29 -2.72 24.04
C HIS A 36 -10.11 -3.32 25.18
N ALA A 37 -9.70 -4.49 25.72
CA ALA A 37 -10.37 -5.13 26.85
C ALA A 37 -10.48 -4.22 28.09
N LYS A 38 -9.50 -3.31 28.27
CA LYS A 38 -9.48 -2.31 29.35
C LYS A 38 -10.62 -1.28 29.26
N TYR A 39 -11.19 -1.07 28.07
CA TYR A 39 -12.26 -0.09 27.84
C TYR A 39 -13.65 -0.71 27.90
N LEU A 40 -13.78 -2.04 27.83
CA LEU A 40 -15.07 -2.73 27.86
C LEU A 40 -15.87 -2.42 29.13
N GLU A 41 -15.21 -2.41 30.29
CA GLU A 41 -15.85 -2.04 31.56
C GLU A 41 -16.34 -0.59 31.54
N GLY A 42 -15.52 0.31 31.01
CA GLY A 42 -15.86 1.73 30.86
C GLY A 42 -17.04 1.95 29.92
N TRP A 43 -17.05 1.33 28.74
CA TRP A 43 -18.18 1.48 27.81
C TRP A 43 -19.46 0.82 28.38
N ALA A 44 -19.35 -0.37 28.97
CA ALA A 44 -20.48 -1.07 29.58
C ALA A 44 -21.09 -0.29 30.77
N SER A 45 -20.30 0.53 31.48
CA SER A 45 -20.83 1.33 32.60
C SER A 45 -21.77 2.46 32.17
N HIS A 46 -21.79 2.85 30.89
CA HIS A 46 -22.66 3.90 30.38
C HIS A 46 -24.13 3.43 30.21
N PHE A 47 -24.37 2.12 30.23
CA PHE A 47 -25.71 1.57 30.05
C PHE A 47 -26.37 1.26 31.39
N SER A 48 -27.54 1.86 31.63
CA SER A 48 -28.40 1.52 32.78
C SER A 48 -28.96 0.10 32.64
N ASP A 49 -29.39 -0.29 31.44
CA ASP A 49 -29.84 -1.64 31.11
C ASP A 49 -28.80 -2.38 30.26
N LYS A 50 -27.82 -2.96 30.96
CA LYS A 50 -26.71 -3.69 30.34
C LYS A 50 -27.17 -4.92 29.54
N LYS A 51 -28.28 -5.55 29.91
CA LYS A 51 -28.76 -6.78 29.25
C LYS A 51 -29.34 -6.46 27.88
N HIS A 52 -30.20 -5.45 27.79
CA HIS A 52 -30.75 -4.99 26.52
C HIS A 52 -29.67 -4.36 25.63
N ALA A 53 -28.73 -3.62 26.23
CA ALA A 53 -27.59 -3.08 25.51
C ALA A 53 -26.74 -4.19 24.87
N LEU A 54 -26.39 -5.24 25.62
CA LEU A 54 -25.63 -6.38 25.10
C LEU A 54 -26.33 -7.04 23.90
N LEU A 55 -27.63 -7.34 24.02
CA LEU A 55 -28.39 -7.94 22.91
C LEU A 55 -28.41 -7.02 21.67
N SER A 56 -28.56 -5.71 21.87
CA SER A 56 -28.55 -4.72 20.79
C SER A 56 -27.17 -4.59 20.13
N VAL A 57 -26.09 -4.62 20.92
CA VAL A 57 -24.71 -4.60 20.42
C VAL A 57 -24.43 -5.85 19.60
N CYS A 58 -24.70 -7.05 20.14
CA CYS A 58 -24.47 -8.31 19.43
C CYS A 58 -25.22 -8.38 18.09
N LYS A 59 -26.49 -7.93 18.06
CA LYS A 59 -27.26 -7.88 16.82
C LYS A 59 -26.60 -7.00 15.75
N GLN A 60 -26.28 -5.76 16.09
CA GLN A 60 -25.68 -4.81 15.15
C GLN A 60 -24.25 -5.21 14.75
N ALA A 61 -23.48 -5.76 15.70
CA ALA A 61 -22.15 -6.30 15.42
C ALA A 61 -22.22 -7.45 14.41
N LYS A 62 -23.22 -8.34 14.52
CA LYS A 62 -23.42 -9.42 13.55
C LYS A 62 -23.81 -8.89 12.16
N GLU A 63 -24.65 -7.86 12.10
CA GLU A 63 -25.01 -7.19 10.84
C GLU A 63 -23.79 -6.53 10.18
N ALA A 64 -22.96 -5.82 10.95
CA ALA A 64 -21.74 -5.19 10.48
C ALA A 64 -20.71 -6.22 10.00
N GLN A 65 -20.51 -7.29 10.78
CA GLN A 65 -19.64 -8.41 10.42
C GLN A 65 -20.08 -9.03 9.08
N GLN A 66 -21.36 -9.37 8.93
CA GLN A 66 -21.89 -9.97 7.71
C GLN A 66 -21.65 -9.08 6.50
N PHE A 67 -21.91 -7.77 6.63
CA PHE A 67 -21.68 -6.81 5.55
C PHE A 67 -20.22 -6.80 5.08
N ILE A 68 -19.27 -6.80 6.01
CA ILE A 68 -17.83 -6.81 5.66
C ILE A 68 -17.44 -8.14 5.03
N CYS A 69 -17.83 -9.27 5.63
CA CYS A 69 -17.54 -10.60 5.11
C CYS A 69 -18.10 -10.80 3.68
N ASP A 70 -19.33 -10.34 3.41
CA ASP A 70 -19.92 -10.42 2.07
C ASP A 70 -19.11 -9.64 1.03
N LYS A 71 -18.58 -8.47 1.41
CA LYS A 71 -17.71 -7.67 0.53
C LYS A 71 -16.37 -8.37 0.28
N VAL A 72 -15.78 -8.96 1.31
CA VAL A 72 -14.53 -9.72 1.22
C VAL A 72 -14.71 -10.95 0.33
N GLU A 73 -15.78 -11.72 0.51
CA GLU A 73 -16.07 -12.91 -0.29
C GLU A 73 -16.37 -12.55 -1.76
N ALA A 74 -17.11 -11.48 -2.03
CA ALA A 74 -17.29 -10.98 -3.38
C ALA A 74 -15.95 -10.63 -4.03
N HIS A 75 -15.04 -9.98 -3.29
CA HIS A 75 -13.71 -9.66 -3.78
C HIS A 75 -12.85 -10.91 -4.04
N LYS A 76 -12.84 -11.88 -3.11
CA LYS A 76 -12.14 -13.16 -3.29
C LYS A 76 -12.62 -13.91 -4.55
N ARG A 77 -13.93 -13.90 -4.83
CA ARG A 77 -14.49 -14.51 -6.06
C ARG A 77 -14.02 -13.79 -7.32
N LEU A 78 -13.98 -12.46 -7.31
CA LEU A 78 -13.43 -11.68 -8.43
C LEU A 78 -11.96 -12.02 -8.68
N LEU A 79 -11.16 -12.19 -7.62
CA LEU A 79 -9.76 -12.61 -7.74
C LEU A 79 -9.65 -14.03 -8.31
N ALA A 80 -10.49 -14.98 -7.87
CA ALA A 80 -10.48 -16.36 -8.34
C ALA A 80 -10.93 -16.51 -9.81
N GLN A 81 -11.78 -15.61 -10.30
CA GLN A 81 -12.26 -15.60 -11.69
C GLN A 81 -11.29 -14.93 -12.66
N ASN A 82 -10.36 -14.11 -12.16
CA ASN A 82 -9.37 -13.46 -13.01
C ASN A 82 -8.23 -14.43 -13.33
N PRO A 83 -7.70 -14.41 -14.57
CA PRO A 83 -6.50 -15.18 -14.90
C PRO A 83 -5.35 -14.76 -13.99
N ALA A 84 -4.46 -15.70 -13.68
CA ALA A 84 -3.25 -15.41 -12.91
C ALA A 84 -2.54 -14.20 -13.53
N TYR A 85 -2.23 -13.20 -12.70
CA TYR A 85 -1.58 -11.98 -13.14
C TYR A 85 -0.28 -12.31 -13.88
N GLN A 86 -0.11 -11.69 -15.05
CA GLN A 86 1.13 -11.70 -15.80
C GLN A 86 1.55 -10.26 -15.99
N ALA A 87 2.78 -9.94 -15.57
CA ALA A 87 3.36 -8.64 -15.84
C ALA A 87 3.43 -8.41 -17.36
N PRO A 88 3.17 -7.19 -17.83
CA PRO A 88 3.26 -6.88 -19.24
C PRO A 88 4.70 -7.07 -19.74
N THR A 89 4.83 -7.50 -20.99
CA THR A 89 6.14 -7.67 -21.66
C THR A 89 6.77 -6.36 -22.09
N HIS A 90 5.99 -5.28 -22.10
CA HIS A 90 6.41 -3.93 -22.46
C HIS A 90 5.69 -2.92 -21.56
N CYS A 91 6.41 -1.89 -21.12
CA CYS A 91 5.88 -0.74 -20.42
C CYS A 91 6.46 0.53 -21.08
N ASP A 92 5.78 1.67 -20.96
CA ASP A 92 6.30 2.98 -21.38
C ASP A 92 7.62 3.28 -20.67
N VAL A 93 7.68 2.97 -19.37
CA VAL A 93 8.88 3.06 -18.54
C VAL A 93 9.18 1.70 -17.91
N ILE A 94 10.39 1.20 -18.14
CA ILE A 94 10.89 -0.04 -17.54
C ILE A 94 11.81 0.31 -16.38
N VAL A 95 11.53 -0.24 -15.21
CA VAL A 95 12.32 -0.04 -13.99
C VAL A 95 13.30 -1.20 -13.82
N ASP A 96 14.54 -0.99 -14.28
CA ASP A 96 15.64 -1.95 -14.14
C ASP A 96 16.69 -1.43 -13.15
N LEU A 97 16.39 -1.59 -11.85
CA LEU A 97 17.27 -1.21 -10.75
C LEU A 97 17.94 -2.43 -10.14
N ASN A 98 19.23 -2.32 -9.87
CA ASN A 98 19.99 -3.30 -9.09
C ASN A 98 19.48 -3.34 -7.64
N ASN A 99 19.86 -4.39 -6.90
CA ASN A 99 19.38 -4.64 -5.54
C ASN A 99 19.53 -3.43 -4.59
N LYS A 100 20.61 -2.64 -4.73
CA LYS A 100 20.85 -1.47 -3.87
C LYS A 100 19.81 -0.39 -4.13
N PHE A 101 19.66 0.05 -5.39
CA PHE A 101 18.76 1.15 -5.72
C PHE A 101 17.29 0.72 -5.68
N ASN A 102 17.02 -0.56 -5.95
CA ASN A 102 15.71 -1.14 -5.75
C ASN A 102 15.30 -1.08 -4.26
N HIS A 103 16.21 -1.43 -3.34
CA HIS A 103 15.97 -1.28 -1.90
C HIS A 103 15.69 0.16 -1.47
N GLU A 104 16.45 1.15 -1.97
CA GLU A 104 16.23 2.57 -1.67
C GLU A 104 14.88 3.09 -2.22
N LEU A 105 14.49 2.64 -3.41
CA LEU A 105 13.16 2.93 -3.95
C LEU A 105 12.06 2.35 -3.05
N HIS A 106 12.22 1.11 -2.59
CA HIS A 106 11.29 0.50 -1.64
C HIS A 106 11.14 1.31 -0.36
N LEU A 107 12.25 1.72 0.27
CA LEU A 107 12.20 2.54 1.48
C LEU A 107 11.46 3.86 1.26
N THR A 108 11.62 4.46 0.08
CA THR A 108 10.91 5.68 -0.30
C THR A 108 9.41 5.43 -0.43
N ILE A 109 9.00 4.35 -1.10
CA ILE A 109 7.58 3.95 -1.21
C ILE A 109 6.99 3.69 0.17
N GLU A 110 7.69 3.00 1.07
CA GLU A 110 7.21 2.72 2.41
C GLU A 110 6.99 3.97 3.24
N LYS A 111 7.91 4.93 3.13
CA LYS A 111 7.80 6.23 3.80
C LYS A 111 6.60 7.02 3.28
N GLU A 112 6.40 7.07 1.96
CA GLU A 112 5.33 7.85 1.35
C GLU A 112 3.95 7.17 1.46
N ALA A 113 3.91 5.85 1.64
CA ALA A 113 2.67 5.11 1.88
C ALA A 113 1.97 5.50 3.19
N ILE A 114 2.65 6.19 4.10
CA ILE A 114 2.03 6.80 5.29
C ILE A 114 1.06 7.92 4.88
N ASN A 115 1.40 8.68 3.84
CA ASN A 115 0.64 9.83 3.36
C ASN A 115 -0.32 9.45 2.22
N TYR A 116 0.05 8.45 1.41
CA TYR A 116 -0.69 8.08 0.21
C TYR A 116 -1.09 6.60 0.26
N ALA A 117 -2.36 6.35 0.59
CA ALA A 117 -2.90 4.99 0.69
C ALA A 117 -2.78 4.19 -0.62
N SER A 118 -2.74 4.85 -1.77
CA SER A 118 -2.52 4.23 -3.09
C SER A 118 -1.15 3.55 -3.24
N LEU A 119 -0.16 3.93 -2.41
CA LEU A 119 1.17 3.32 -2.41
C LEU A 119 1.29 2.10 -1.47
N ILE A 120 0.36 1.94 -0.51
CA ILE A 120 0.36 0.81 0.43
C ILE A 120 0.42 -0.55 -0.30
N PRO A 121 -0.35 -0.79 -1.38
CA PRO A 121 -0.29 -2.06 -2.10
C PRO A 121 1.06 -2.34 -2.77
N LEU A 122 1.91 -1.33 -3.00
CA LEU A 122 3.22 -1.50 -3.62
C LEU A 122 4.32 -1.89 -2.62
N LYS A 123 4.03 -1.82 -1.31
CA LYS A 123 5.01 -2.19 -0.28
C LYS A 123 5.47 -3.64 -0.46
N HIS A 124 6.79 -3.84 -0.36
CA HIS A 124 7.44 -5.14 -0.51
C HIS A 124 7.18 -5.86 -1.85
N GLN A 125 6.89 -5.13 -2.93
CA GLN A 125 6.71 -5.68 -4.29
C GLN A 125 7.69 -5.06 -5.27
N GLN A 126 8.32 -5.89 -6.11
CA GLN A 126 9.30 -5.39 -7.06
C GLN A 126 8.59 -4.59 -8.14
N LEU A 127 8.96 -3.32 -8.28
CA LEU A 127 8.49 -2.47 -9.37
C LEU A 127 9.14 -2.91 -10.68
N LEU A 128 8.32 -3.20 -11.69
CA LEU A 128 8.80 -3.62 -13.03
C LEU A 128 8.75 -2.47 -14.03
N GLY A 129 7.75 -1.60 -13.91
CA GLY A 129 7.50 -0.54 -14.88
C GLY A 129 6.20 0.19 -14.62
N PHE A 130 5.93 1.19 -15.44
CA PHE A 130 4.63 1.85 -15.48
C PHE A 130 4.30 2.42 -16.86
N ASP A 131 3.01 2.53 -17.13
CA ASP A 131 2.44 3.19 -18.32
C ASP A 131 1.74 4.48 -17.93
N TYR A 132 1.78 5.49 -18.79
CA TYR A 132 1.08 6.75 -18.56
C TYR A 132 -0.42 6.57 -18.76
N LEU A 133 -1.21 7.09 -17.82
CA LEU A 133 -2.66 7.02 -17.82
C LEU A 133 -3.27 8.42 -17.70
N GLY A 134 -3.54 9.05 -18.85
CA GLY A 134 -4.07 10.40 -18.90
C GLY A 134 -3.01 11.45 -18.55
N GLU A 135 -3.43 12.59 -17.99
CA GLU A 135 -2.53 13.72 -17.69
C GLU A 135 -1.83 13.60 -16.32
N ASP A 136 -2.43 12.89 -15.35
CA ASP A 136 -1.97 12.85 -13.96
C ASP A 136 -1.94 11.44 -13.35
N GLY A 137 -2.06 10.39 -14.19
CA GLY A 137 -2.11 9.00 -13.75
C GLY A 137 -1.01 8.14 -14.35
N ILE A 138 -0.68 7.07 -13.63
CA ILE A 138 0.17 5.97 -14.11
C ILE A 138 -0.46 4.63 -13.76
N THR A 139 -0.31 3.66 -14.65
CA THR A 139 -0.55 2.24 -14.36
C THR A 139 0.76 1.61 -13.96
N VAL A 140 0.90 1.25 -12.69
CA VAL A 140 2.10 0.65 -12.13
C VAL A 140 2.04 -0.87 -12.22
N TYR A 141 3.12 -1.49 -12.68
CA TYR A 141 3.28 -2.93 -12.77
C TYR A 141 4.32 -3.42 -11.75
N THR A 142 3.94 -4.41 -10.96
CA THR A 142 4.84 -5.14 -10.06
C THR A 142 4.99 -6.59 -10.48
N ASP A 143 5.84 -7.32 -9.77
CA ASP A 143 5.97 -8.78 -9.87
C ASP A 143 4.67 -9.53 -9.53
N LYS A 144 3.73 -8.90 -8.80
CA LYS A 144 2.51 -9.56 -8.31
C LYS A 144 1.22 -9.01 -8.87
N HIS A 145 1.13 -7.71 -9.12
CA HIS A 145 -0.11 -7.06 -9.54
C HIS A 145 0.14 -5.77 -10.34
N GLN A 146 -0.89 -5.29 -11.02
CA GLN A 146 -0.94 -3.93 -11.56
C GLN A 146 -1.90 -3.03 -10.76
N ARG A 147 -1.62 -1.72 -10.72
CA ARG A 147 -2.44 -0.72 -10.03
C ARG A 147 -2.39 0.63 -10.73
N ASN A 148 -3.54 1.29 -10.80
CA ASN A 148 -3.60 2.68 -11.27
C ASN A 148 -3.38 3.61 -10.09
N ILE A 149 -2.49 4.59 -10.26
CA ILE A 149 -2.13 5.60 -9.27
C ILE A 149 -2.26 6.96 -9.92
N TYR A 150 -2.79 7.94 -9.20
CA TYR A 150 -3.09 9.27 -9.72
C TYR A 150 -2.52 10.38 -8.82
N GLY A 151 -2.37 11.57 -9.40
CA GLY A 151 -1.99 12.80 -8.72
C GLY A 151 -0.59 12.74 -8.11
N VAL A 152 -0.43 13.34 -6.93
CA VAL A 152 0.89 13.51 -6.28
C VAL A 152 1.60 12.18 -6.04
N ALA A 153 0.86 11.12 -5.72
CA ALA A 153 1.43 9.79 -5.50
C ALA A 153 2.07 9.21 -6.79
N ALA A 154 1.46 9.46 -7.96
CA ALA A 154 2.03 9.08 -9.24
C ALA A 154 3.33 9.85 -9.51
N THR A 155 3.28 11.18 -9.34
CA THR A 155 4.46 12.03 -9.53
C THR A 155 5.62 11.66 -8.61
N ILE A 156 5.36 11.31 -7.35
CA ILE A 156 6.39 10.84 -6.42
C ILE A 156 7.06 9.57 -6.95
N LEU A 157 6.29 8.58 -7.37
CA LEU A 157 6.82 7.33 -7.91
C LEU A 157 7.68 7.56 -9.14
N GLU A 158 7.21 8.38 -10.09
CA GLU A 158 7.96 8.73 -11.30
C GLU A 158 9.29 9.41 -10.95
N GLN A 159 9.25 10.41 -10.06
CA GLN A 159 10.44 11.17 -9.68
C GLN A 159 11.44 10.31 -8.90
N SER A 160 10.98 9.49 -7.96
CA SER A 160 11.84 8.58 -7.19
C SER A 160 12.48 7.54 -8.10
N THR A 161 11.71 6.96 -9.02
CA THR A 161 12.24 6.00 -9.99
C THR A 161 13.31 6.63 -10.88
N ALA A 162 13.00 7.77 -11.51
CA ALA A 162 13.95 8.50 -12.35
C ALA A 162 15.19 8.98 -11.57
N HIS A 163 15.05 9.31 -10.29
CA HIS A 163 16.17 9.65 -9.42
C HIS A 163 17.11 8.45 -9.23
N PHE A 164 16.58 7.29 -8.85
CA PHE A 164 17.40 6.10 -8.59
C PHE A 164 18.01 5.51 -9.86
N GLU A 165 17.34 5.59 -11.00
CA GLU A 165 17.92 5.24 -12.29
C GLU A 165 19.15 6.08 -12.62
N LYS A 166 19.07 7.41 -12.43
CA LYS A 166 20.22 8.31 -12.61
C LYS A 166 21.35 7.98 -11.64
N MET A 167 21.02 7.72 -10.37
CA MET A 167 22.01 7.34 -9.37
C MET A 167 22.71 6.02 -9.72
N GLN A 168 21.97 5.06 -10.27
CA GLN A 168 22.52 3.82 -10.79
C GLN A 168 23.43 4.05 -11.98
N GLN A 169 23.02 4.87 -12.96
CA GLN A 169 23.87 5.21 -14.10
C GLN A 169 25.20 5.82 -13.65
N ILE A 170 25.16 6.76 -12.71
CA ILE A 170 26.36 7.38 -12.12
C ILE A 170 27.22 6.32 -11.42
N HIS A 171 26.61 5.48 -10.59
CA HIS A 171 27.31 4.39 -9.90
C HIS A 171 28.00 3.45 -10.90
N ASN A 172 27.33 3.07 -11.98
CA ASN A 172 27.89 2.21 -13.01
C ASN A 172 29.08 2.89 -13.70
N VAL A 173 29.00 4.18 -14.04
CA VAL A 173 30.12 4.93 -14.63
C VAL A 173 31.33 5.00 -13.69
N LEU A 174 31.11 5.19 -12.39
CA LEU A 174 32.18 5.27 -11.40
C LEU A 174 32.85 3.91 -11.18
N HIS A 175 32.07 2.82 -11.13
CA HIS A 175 32.58 1.47 -10.86
C HIS A 175 32.96 0.66 -12.11
N CYS A 176 32.68 1.15 -13.32
CA CYS A 176 33.24 0.61 -14.57
C CYS A 176 34.72 0.97 -14.77
N LYS A 177 35.30 1.89 -13.98
CA LYS A 177 36.72 2.27 -14.09
C LYS A 177 37.69 1.32 -13.37
N ASP A 178 37.18 0.36 -12.58
CA ASP A 178 37.98 -0.53 -11.74
C ASP A 178 38.14 -1.95 -12.33
N LYS A 179 37.77 -2.17 -13.60
CA LYS A 179 38.05 -3.42 -14.33
C LYS A 179 38.87 -3.09 -15.57
N ASP A 180 40.14 -3.45 -15.53
CA ASP A 180 41.15 -3.24 -16.57
C ASP A 180 40.66 -3.70 -17.96
N ASP A 181 40.61 -2.77 -18.94
CA ASP A 181 41.21 -2.90 -20.28
C ASP A 181 40.73 -1.76 -21.24
N GLU A 182 41.71 -1.02 -21.77
CA GLU A 182 41.71 0.02 -22.82
C GLU A 182 40.85 1.32 -22.69
N PRO A 183 41.45 2.51 -22.95
CA PRO A 183 40.74 3.78 -22.89
C PRO A 183 39.89 4.02 -24.15
N CYS A 184 38.59 3.78 -24.08
CA CYS A 184 37.64 4.30 -25.07
C CYS A 184 37.32 5.78 -24.79
N PHE A 185 38.29 6.67 -25.02
CA PHE A 185 38.04 8.11 -25.16
C PHE A 185 38.76 8.63 -26.41
N GLN A 186 38.13 8.48 -27.57
CA GLN A 186 38.42 9.38 -28.69
C GLN A 186 37.84 10.75 -28.35
N THR A 187 38.68 11.61 -27.78
CA THR A 187 38.42 13.04 -27.66
C THR A 187 38.35 13.65 -29.06
N LYS A 188 37.14 13.98 -29.53
CA LYS A 188 36.98 14.91 -30.66
C LYS A 188 37.48 16.28 -30.19
N ARG A 189 38.73 16.61 -30.55
CA ARG A 189 39.24 17.98 -30.52
C ARG A 189 38.33 18.86 -31.38
N LEU A 190 37.68 19.84 -30.74
CA LEU A 190 37.17 21.02 -31.44
C LEU A 190 38.37 21.85 -31.89
N THR A 191 38.76 21.70 -33.15
CA THR A 191 39.72 22.58 -33.80
C THR A 191 39.02 23.90 -34.10
N ILE A 192 39.27 24.93 -33.30
CA ILE A 192 38.98 26.31 -33.67
C ILE A 192 40.10 26.73 -34.63
N LYS A 193 39.76 26.98 -35.89
CA LYS A 193 40.68 27.57 -36.88
C LYS A 193 40.87 29.07 -36.59
N PRO A 194 42.06 29.61 -36.87
CA PRO A 194 42.47 30.97 -36.50
C PRO A 194 41.65 32.06 -37.19
#